data_AF-A0A4S8L052-F1
#
_entry.id   AF-A0A4S8L052-F1
#
_cell.length_a   1.000
_cell.length_b   1.000
_cell.length_c   1.000
_cell.angle_alpha   90.00
_cell.angle_beta   90.00
_cell.angle_gamma   90.00
#
_symmetry.space_group_name_H-M   'P 1'
#
loop_
_entity.id
_entity.type
_entity.pdbx_description
1 polymer ?
#
loop_
_entity_poly.entity_id
_entity_poly.type
_entity_poly.pdbx_seq_one_letter_code
_entity_poly.pdbx_strand_id
1 'polypeptide(L)'
;AQQVTDQEKKKKTVQAQFGRKRTHNEQLIISPCGMILARETFYHSEAFSLVANFCKSTFENRRKPNHFIYDTNCILSKFVRKHPDPKMREFFLDIGLAVDVFHFKSKHKESDTYCGQNCNPYEFPELLYEDRNGKLKWYFNTSIAEQTNTWFGRYHPMCREMGSVFYDFFLNQMILLHNVEKKKQLTIDKVNPRYWI
;
A
#
# COMPACT_ATOMS: atom_id res chain seq x y z
N ALA A 1 0.78 46.09 -33.02
CA ALA A 1 0.13 46.33 -31.72
C ALA A 1 -0.17 44.97 -31.10
N GLN A 2 0.45 44.67 -29.94
CA GLN A 2 0.30 43.41 -29.22
C GLN A 2 -1.13 43.25 -28.67
N GLN A 3 -1.76 42.11 -28.93
CA GLN A 3 -2.90 41.64 -28.15
C GLN A 3 -2.38 40.90 -26.93
N VAL A 4 -2.61 41.49 -25.75
CA VAL A 4 -2.42 40.84 -24.46
C VAL A 4 -3.70 40.08 -24.15
N THR A 5 -3.64 38.75 -24.12
CA THR A 5 -4.72 37.91 -23.61
C THR A 5 -4.53 37.72 -22.10
N ASP A 6 -5.41 38.33 -21.32
CA ASP A 6 -5.50 38.13 -19.87
C ASP A 6 -5.91 36.69 -19.56
N GLN A 7 -5.03 35.93 -18.92
CA GLN A 7 -5.37 34.64 -18.32
C GLN A 7 -5.97 34.87 -16.94
N GLU A 8 -7.27 34.62 -16.79
CA GLU A 8 -7.95 34.60 -15.48
C GLU A 8 -7.31 33.57 -14.55
N LYS A 9 -6.63 34.06 -13.51
CA LYS A 9 -6.12 33.23 -12.41
C LYS A 9 -7.29 32.67 -11.60
N LYS A 10 -7.47 31.34 -11.64
CA LYS A 10 -8.40 30.62 -10.74
C LYS A 10 -8.15 31.01 -9.28
N LYS A 11 -9.15 31.62 -8.64
CA LYS A 11 -9.16 31.92 -7.20
C LYS A 11 -8.98 30.61 -6.41
N LYS A 12 -7.92 30.53 -5.62
CA LYS A 12 -7.71 29.42 -4.68
C LYS A 12 -8.76 29.53 -3.57
N THR A 13 -9.62 28.52 -3.46
CA THR A 13 -10.56 28.39 -2.35
C THR A 13 -9.78 28.19 -1.06
N VAL A 14 -9.85 29.16 -0.14
CA VAL A 14 -9.24 29.03 1.19
C VAL A 14 -10.16 28.17 2.03
N GLN A 15 -9.77 26.93 2.29
CA GLN A 15 -10.42 26.07 3.27
C GLN A 15 -9.79 26.32 4.64
N ALA A 16 -10.62 26.78 5.59
CA ALA A 16 -10.21 26.87 6.98
C ALA A 16 -10.21 25.48 7.61
N GLN A 17 -9.08 25.08 8.18
CA GLN A 17 -8.92 23.80 8.88
C GLN A 17 -9.09 24.01 10.38
N PHE A 18 -10.27 23.67 10.91
CA PHE A 18 -10.61 23.82 12.32
C PHE A 18 -10.27 22.59 13.18
N GLY A 19 -9.40 21.70 12.70
CA GLY A 19 -8.98 20.49 13.40
C GLY A 19 -7.47 20.26 13.33
N ARG A 20 -6.89 19.64 14.36
CA ARG A 20 -5.47 19.27 14.37
C ARG A 20 -5.22 18.10 13.40
N LYS A 21 -4.51 18.33 12.29
CA LYS A 21 -4.00 17.24 11.43
C LYS A 21 -2.70 16.69 12.06
N ARG A 22 -2.80 15.66 12.90
CA ARG A 22 -1.62 15.07 13.56
C ARG A 22 -0.97 13.95 12.75
N THR A 23 -1.72 13.27 11.89
CA THR A 23 -1.23 12.20 11.01
C THR A 23 -1.60 12.52 9.57
N HIS A 24 -0.69 12.31 8.61
CA HIS A 24 -0.96 12.58 7.20
C HIS A 24 -1.66 11.37 6.56
N ASN A 25 -1.15 10.17 6.85
CA ASN A 25 -1.69 8.91 6.35
C ASN A 25 -1.31 7.75 7.29
N GLU A 26 -2.16 6.74 7.39
CA GLU A 26 -1.88 5.48 8.08
C GLU A 26 -1.62 4.41 7.02
N GLN A 27 -0.49 3.72 7.13
CA GLN A 27 -0.08 2.71 6.17
C GLN A 27 -0.17 1.33 6.80
N LEU A 28 -0.76 0.39 6.07
CA LEU A 28 -0.91 -1.00 6.50
C LEU A 28 -0.21 -1.93 5.50
N ILE A 29 0.52 -2.91 6.01
CA ILE A 29 0.96 -4.06 5.21
C ILE A 29 -0.04 -5.18 5.44
N ILE A 30 -0.72 -5.58 4.37
CA ILE A 30 -1.82 -6.54 4.44
C ILE A 30 -1.46 -7.74 3.58
N SER A 31 -1.64 -8.92 4.16
CA SER A 31 -1.52 -10.17 3.44
C SER A 31 -2.71 -10.40 2.51
N PRO A 32 -2.57 -11.13 1.39
CA PRO A 32 -3.67 -11.56 0.53
C PRO A 32 -4.89 -12.18 1.23
N CYS A 33 -4.70 -12.82 2.38
CA CYS A 33 -5.81 -13.41 3.16
C CYS A 33 -6.55 -12.38 4.05
N GLY A 34 -6.14 -11.11 4.01
CA GLY A 34 -6.69 -10.01 4.80
C GLY A 34 -6.09 -9.87 6.20
N MET A 35 -5.09 -10.67 6.58
CA MET A 35 -4.36 -10.46 7.84
C MET A 35 -3.49 -9.21 7.74
N ILE A 36 -3.57 -8.33 8.74
CA ILE A 36 -2.73 -7.13 8.82
C ILE A 36 -1.41 -7.51 9.48
N LEU A 37 -0.29 -7.30 8.79
CA LEU A 37 1.04 -7.71 9.25
C LEU A 37 1.77 -6.58 9.98
N ALA A 38 1.58 -5.34 9.53
CA ALA A 38 2.20 -4.18 10.14
C ALA A 38 1.37 -2.92 9.89
N ARG A 39 1.59 -1.92 10.75
CA ARG A 39 1.04 -0.57 10.66
C ARG A 39 2.14 0.44 10.90
N GLU A 40 2.14 1.53 10.15
CA GLU A 40 2.97 2.69 10.43
C GLU A 40 2.21 4.01 10.16
N THR A 41 2.42 4.97 11.06
CA THR A 41 1.86 6.32 10.97
C THR A 41 2.81 7.21 10.19
N PHE A 42 2.38 7.74 9.05
CA PHE A 42 3.19 8.66 8.27
C PHE A 42 2.86 10.12 8.64
N TYR A 43 3.88 10.82 9.13
CA TYR A 43 3.79 12.24 9.47
C TYR A 43 4.19 13.10 8.28
N HIS A 44 3.40 14.15 8.01
CA HIS A 44 3.67 15.22 7.02
C HIS A 44 3.61 14.86 5.52
N SER A 45 3.98 13.65 5.09
CA SER A 45 3.85 13.24 3.67
C SER A 45 3.86 11.73 3.47
N GLU A 46 3.25 11.26 2.38
CA GLU A 46 3.40 9.89 1.88
C GLU A 46 4.62 9.81 0.95
N ALA A 47 5.81 9.95 1.54
CA ALA A 47 7.05 9.85 0.78
C ALA A 47 7.37 8.39 0.47
N PHE A 48 7.78 8.09 -0.78
CA PHE A 48 8.19 6.74 -1.19
C PHE A 48 9.36 6.20 -0.35
N SER A 49 10.20 7.09 0.19
CA SER A 49 11.25 6.73 1.14
C SER A 49 10.69 6.16 2.44
N LEU A 50 9.58 6.69 2.96
CA LEU A 50 8.90 6.17 4.13
C LEU A 50 8.29 4.80 3.84
N VAL A 51 7.66 4.62 2.67
CA VAL A 51 7.14 3.30 2.25
C VAL A 51 8.27 2.27 2.14
N ALA A 52 9.39 2.63 1.50
CA ALA A 52 10.55 1.74 1.38
C ALA A 52 11.11 1.33 2.75
N ASN A 53 11.25 2.30 3.66
CA ASN A 53 11.70 2.06 5.02
C ASN A 53 10.72 1.20 5.82
N PHE A 54 9.42 1.44 5.68
CA PHE A 54 8.38 0.67 6.35
C PHE A 54 8.38 -0.80 5.92
N CYS A 55 8.44 -1.05 4.60
CA CYS A 55 8.59 -2.40 4.06
C CYS A 55 9.86 -3.07 4.58
N LYS A 56 10.99 -2.37 4.56
CA LYS A 56 12.27 -2.91 5.01
C LYS A 56 12.26 -3.20 6.51
N SER A 57 11.88 -2.26 7.35
CA SER A 57 11.85 -2.42 8.82
C SER A 57 10.90 -3.54 9.25
N THR A 58 9.79 -3.74 8.54
CA THR A 58 8.82 -4.80 8.85
C THR A 58 9.41 -6.21 8.67
N PHE A 59 10.24 -6.40 7.63
CA PHE A 59 10.74 -7.71 7.23
C PHE A 59 12.26 -7.88 7.34
N GLU A 60 12.99 -6.87 7.80
CA GLU A 60 14.42 -6.97 8.06
C GLU A 60 14.68 -8.06 9.12
N ASN A 61 15.59 -8.98 8.80
CA ASN A 61 15.87 -10.19 9.59
C ASN A 61 14.66 -11.14 9.77
N ARG A 62 13.66 -11.05 8.89
CA ARG A 62 12.49 -11.93 8.85
C ARG A 62 12.29 -12.47 7.44
N ARG A 63 11.31 -13.35 7.27
CA ARG A 63 10.89 -13.81 5.94
C ARG A 63 10.15 -12.68 5.21
N LYS A 64 10.82 -12.02 4.27
CA LYS A 64 10.23 -11.00 3.40
C LYS A 64 9.31 -11.63 2.32
N PRO A 65 8.29 -10.89 1.83
CA PRO A 65 7.44 -11.39 0.77
C PRO A 65 8.19 -11.42 -0.57
N ASN A 66 7.78 -12.32 -1.47
CA ASN A 66 8.28 -12.30 -2.84
C ASN A 66 7.80 -11.07 -3.61
N HIS A 67 6.64 -10.52 -3.24
CA HIS A 67 6.02 -9.40 -3.93
C HIS A 67 5.42 -8.40 -2.94
N PHE A 68 5.60 -7.10 -3.24
CA PHE A 68 4.73 -6.05 -2.70
C PHE A 68 3.86 -5.51 -3.82
N ILE A 69 2.60 -5.25 -3.49
CA ILE A 69 1.64 -4.60 -4.39
C ILE A 69 1.23 -3.29 -3.75
N TYR A 70 1.38 -2.21 -4.50
CA TYR A 70 1.10 -0.86 -4.08
C TYR A 70 0.81 -0.02 -5.32
N ASP A 71 -0.15 0.90 -5.21
CA ASP A 71 -0.65 1.69 -6.34
C ASP A 71 0.49 2.36 -7.10
N THR A 72 1.39 3.04 -6.40
CA THR A 72 2.52 3.75 -7.02
C THR A 72 3.83 2.97 -6.98
N ASN A 73 3.78 1.64 -7.11
CA ASN A 73 4.97 0.78 -7.11
C ASN A 73 5.98 1.11 -8.20
N CYS A 74 5.54 1.68 -9.33
CA CYS A 74 6.43 2.18 -10.37
C CYS A 74 7.41 3.25 -9.84
N ILE A 75 6.96 4.13 -8.95
CA ILE A 75 7.79 5.17 -8.35
C ILE A 75 8.66 4.58 -7.24
N LEU A 76 8.07 3.73 -6.39
CA LEU A 76 8.82 3.01 -5.35
C LEU A 76 9.95 2.17 -5.97
N SER A 77 9.68 1.44 -7.04
CA SER A 77 10.65 0.63 -7.79
C SER A 77 11.80 1.50 -8.31
N LYS A 78 11.51 2.62 -9.00
CA LYS A 78 12.56 3.55 -9.46
C LYS A 78 13.42 4.04 -8.29
N PHE A 79 12.79 4.37 -7.15
CA PHE A 79 13.46 4.84 -5.94
C PHE A 79 14.37 3.77 -5.33
N VAL A 80 13.87 2.57 -5.06
CA VAL A 80 14.63 1.53 -4.35
C VAL A 80 15.72 0.92 -5.21
N ARG A 81 15.51 0.79 -6.53
CA ARG A 81 16.50 0.22 -7.46
C ARG A 81 17.71 1.13 -7.67
N LYS A 82 17.52 2.45 -7.54
CA LYS A 82 18.57 3.47 -7.66
C LYS A 82 18.96 4.10 -6.31
N HIS A 83 18.50 3.53 -5.21
CA HIS A 83 18.71 4.10 -3.88
C HIS A 83 20.21 4.17 -3.55
N PRO A 84 20.76 5.23 -2.92
CA PRO A 84 22.19 5.33 -2.63
C PRO A 84 22.68 4.28 -1.62
N ASP A 85 21.86 3.94 -0.61
CA ASP A 85 22.18 2.89 0.37
C ASP A 85 22.12 1.48 -0.26
N PRO A 86 23.24 0.72 -0.29
CA PRO A 86 23.27 -0.65 -0.78
C PRO A 86 22.30 -1.60 -0.06
N LYS A 87 22.09 -1.43 1.25
CA LYS A 87 21.21 -2.32 2.02
C LYS A 87 19.75 -2.19 1.59
N MET A 88 19.33 -0.99 1.17
CA MET A 88 17.99 -0.79 0.60
C MET A 88 17.87 -1.50 -0.74
N ARG A 89 18.87 -1.36 -1.62
CA ARG A 89 18.86 -2.03 -2.93
C ARG A 89 18.83 -3.54 -2.78
N GLU A 90 19.65 -4.08 -1.88
CA GLU A 90 19.73 -5.51 -1.57
C GLU A 90 18.42 -6.06 -1.01
N PHE A 91 17.77 -5.34 -0.09
CA PHE A 91 16.49 -5.77 0.47
C PHE A 91 15.41 -5.95 -0.60
N PHE A 92 15.34 -5.04 -1.58
CA PHE A 92 14.36 -5.09 -2.67
C PHE A 92 14.82 -5.86 -3.92
N LEU A 93 16.04 -6.40 -3.94
CA LEU A 93 16.65 -6.95 -5.16
C LEU A 93 15.80 -8.05 -5.81
N ASP A 94 15.30 -8.96 -4.99
CA ASP A 94 14.53 -10.16 -5.31
C ASP A 94 13.03 -10.00 -4.98
N ILE A 95 12.56 -8.78 -4.70
CA ILE A 95 11.14 -8.50 -4.48
C ILE A 95 10.51 -7.93 -5.74
N GLY A 96 9.45 -8.59 -6.23
CA GLY A 96 8.58 -8.09 -7.29
C GLY A 96 7.76 -6.89 -6.81
N LEU A 97 7.78 -5.80 -7.58
CA LEU A 97 7.09 -4.55 -7.27
C LEU A 97 6.02 -4.26 -8.34
N ALA A 98 5.03 -5.14 -8.40
CA ALA A 98 3.91 -5.02 -9.32
C ALA A 98 2.95 -3.91 -8.88
N VAL A 99 2.46 -3.08 -9.80
CA VAL A 99 1.36 -2.15 -9.49
C VAL A 99 0.03 -2.91 -9.41
N ASP A 100 -0.94 -2.37 -8.67
CA ASP A 100 -2.30 -2.90 -8.67
C ASP A 100 -2.89 -2.92 -10.09
N VAL A 101 -3.63 -3.98 -10.45
CA VAL A 101 -4.22 -4.17 -11.79
C VAL A 101 -5.17 -3.03 -12.18
N PHE A 102 -5.96 -2.52 -11.22
CA PHE A 102 -6.82 -1.37 -11.44
C PHE A 102 -6.00 -0.09 -11.61
N HIS A 103 -4.93 0.09 -10.82
CA HIS A 103 -4.02 1.22 -11.00
C HIS A 103 -3.36 1.18 -12.39
N PHE A 104 -2.90 0.01 -12.82
CA PHE A 104 -2.31 -0.22 -14.13
C PHE A 104 -3.29 0.14 -15.26
N LYS A 105 -4.55 -0.30 -15.18
CA LYS A 105 -5.55 -0.06 -16.22
C LYS A 105 -6.09 1.37 -16.25
N SER A 106 -6.26 2.00 -15.09
CA SER A 106 -7.06 3.22 -14.96
C SER A 106 -6.23 4.49 -14.75
N LYS A 107 -4.99 4.38 -14.27
CA LYS A 107 -4.20 5.53 -13.79
C LYS A 107 -2.85 5.68 -14.49
N HIS A 108 -2.38 4.68 -15.23
CA HIS A 108 -1.14 4.80 -15.98
C HIS A 108 -1.34 5.53 -17.31
N LYS A 109 -0.44 6.49 -17.57
CA LYS A 109 -0.26 7.05 -18.91
C LYS A 109 0.56 6.04 -19.73
N GLU A 110 0.14 5.76 -20.96
CA GLU A 110 0.87 4.88 -21.90
C GLU A 110 2.33 5.29 -22.11
N SER A 111 2.66 6.57 -21.86
CA SER A 111 4.01 7.10 -21.94
C SER A 111 4.95 6.67 -20.80
N ASP A 112 4.46 6.10 -19.68
CA ASP A 112 5.32 5.60 -18.59
C ASP A 112 5.81 4.19 -18.89
N THR A 113 6.76 4.09 -19.83
CA THR A 113 7.36 2.84 -20.30
C THR A 113 7.97 2.00 -19.18
N TYR A 114 8.49 2.63 -18.13
CA TYR A 114 9.08 1.91 -17.00
C TYR A 114 8.04 1.06 -16.27
N CYS A 115 6.83 1.58 -16.04
CA CYS A 115 5.80 0.82 -15.34
C CYS A 115 5.41 -0.43 -16.12
N GLY A 116 5.16 -0.28 -17.44
CA GLY A 116 4.82 -1.40 -18.31
C GLY A 116 5.90 -2.49 -18.34
N GLN A 117 7.17 -2.10 -18.25
CA GLN A 117 8.31 -3.04 -18.34
C GLN A 117 8.70 -3.69 -17.01
N ASN A 118 8.53 -2.98 -15.88
CA ASN A 118 9.11 -3.41 -14.59
C ASN A 118 8.07 -3.64 -13.49
N CYS A 119 6.84 -3.15 -13.68
CA CYS A 119 5.80 -3.16 -12.66
C CYS A 119 4.46 -3.69 -13.19
N ASN A 120 4.38 -4.10 -14.45
CA ASN A 120 3.18 -4.68 -15.01
C ASN A 120 2.88 -6.02 -14.31
N PRO A 121 1.76 -6.13 -13.58
CA PRO A 121 1.45 -7.34 -12.83
C PRO A 121 1.33 -8.58 -13.73
N TYR A 122 0.97 -8.42 -15.01
CA TYR A 122 0.87 -9.53 -15.98
C TYR A 122 2.21 -10.13 -16.37
N GLU A 123 3.32 -9.42 -16.16
CA GLU A 123 4.69 -9.91 -16.41
C GLU A 123 5.24 -10.77 -15.26
N PHE A 124 4.46 -10.95 -14.19
CA PHE A 124 4.81 -11.82 -13.06
C PHE A 124 3.96 -13.10 -13.11
N PRO A 125 4.36 -14.11 -13.92
CA PRO A 125 3.57 -15.33 -14.12
C PRO A 125 3.32 -16.09 -12.82
N GLU A 126 4.18 -15.97 -11.82
CA GLU A 126 4.02 -16.56 -10.49
C GLU A 126 2.82 -16.00 -9.69
N LEU A 127 2.25 -14.87 -10.10
CA LEU A 127 1.04 -14.29 -9.51
C LEU A 127 -0.25 -14.84 -10.17
N LEU A 128 -0.10 -15.59 -11.26
CA LEU A 128 -1.18 -16.09 -12.10
C LEU A 128 -1.20 -17.62 -12.12
N TYR A 129 -2.40 -18.18 -12.24
CA TYR A 129 -2.60 -19.59 -12.56
C TYR A 129 -3.50 -19.73 -13.79
N GLU A 130 -3.33 -20.82 -14.50
CA GLU A 130 -4.21 -21.22 -15.57
C GLU A 130 -5.35 -22.07 -15.00
N ASP A 131 -6.59 -21.67 -15.26
CA ASP A 131 -7.74 -22.48 -14.86
C ASP A 131 -7.99 -23.66 -15.80
N ARG A 132 -8.97 -24.50 -15.47
CA ARG A 132 -9.30 -25.70 -16.26
C ARG A 132 -9.68 -25.40 -17.72
N ASN A 133 -10.02 -24.16 -18.05
CA ASN A 133 -10.42 -23.72 -19.38
C ASN A 133 -9.28 -23.01 -20.13
N GLY A 134 -8.06 -23.02 -19.58
CA GLY A 134 -6.91 -22.36 -20.18
C GLY A 134 -6.86 -20.85 -19.94
N LYS A 135 -7.66 -20.31 -19.00
CA LYS A 135 -7.72 -18.87 -18.73
C LYS A 135 -6.84 -18.50 -17.55
N LEU A 136 -5.96 -17.50 -17.75
CA LEU A 136 -5.15 -16.92 -16.69
C LEU A 136 -6.02 -16.19 -15.64
N LYS A 137 -5.80 -16.50 -14.38
CA LYS A 137 -6.46 -15.93 -13.20
C LYS A 137 -5.45 -15.62 -12.10
N TRP A 138 -5.75 -14.63 -11.27
CA TRP A 138 -4.91 -14.23 -10.14
C TRP A 138 -5.06 -15.20 -8.96
N TYR A 139 -3.96 -15.55 -8.31
CA TYR A 139 -3.98 -16.33 -7.07
C TYR A 139 -4.60 -15.59 -5.87
N PHE A 140 -4.65 -14.26 -5.94
CA PHE A 140 -5.14 -13.40 -4.86
C PHE A 140 -5.95 -12.23 -5.40
N ASN A 141 -6.67 -11.58 -4.50
CA ASN A 141 -7.46 -10.39 -4.80
C ASN A 141 -6.82 -9.17 -4.14
N THR A 142 -6.39 -8.18 -4.93
CA THR A 142 -5.79 -6.95 -4.42
C THR A 142 -6.80 -6.03 -3.72
N SER A 143 -8.10 -6.18 -3.99
CA SER A 143 -9.16 -5.38 -3.33
C SER A 143 -9.22 -5.61 -1.83
N ILE A 144 -8.57 -6.66 -1.30
CA ILE A 144 -8.50 -6.90 0.14
C ILE A 144 -7.83 -5.73 0.87
N ALA A 145 -6.84 -5.09 0.24
CA ALA A 145 -6.16 -3.93 0.81
C ALA A 145 -7.13 -2.76 1.00
N GLU A 146 -7.91 -2.44 -0.04
CA GLU A 146 -8.93 -1.37 -0.01
C GLU A 146 -10.03 -1.65 1.02
N GLN A 147 -10.53 -2.89 1.08
CA GLN A 147 -11.56 -3.31 2.04
C GLN A 147 -11.05 -3.18 3.48
N THR A 148 -9.82 -3.62 3.75
CA THR A 148 -9.21 -3.51 5.08
C THR A 148 -8.94 -2.05 5.45
N ASN A 149 -8.48 -1.22 4.51
CA ASN A 149 -8.32 0.22 4.73
C ASN A 149 -9.65 0.91 5.02
N THR A 150 -10.73 0.50 4.34
CA THR A 150 -12.08 0.99 4.60
C THR A 150 -12.54 0.61 6.00
N TRP A 151 -12.32 -0.63 6.42
CA TRP A 151 -12.60 -1.07 7.79
C TRP A 151 -11.81 -0.26 8.82
N PHE A 152 -10.49 -0.09 8.61
CA PHE A 152 -9.60 0.64 9.51
C PHE A 152 -9.99 2.13 9.62
N GLY A 153 -10.36 2.74 8.50
CA GLY A 153 -10.74 4.15 8.42
C GLY A 153 -11.97 4.52 9.26
N ARG A 154 -12.83 3.55 9.59
CA ARG A 154 -14.04 3.75 10.43
C ARG A 154 -13.68 4.16 11.86
N TYR A 155 -12.45 3.93 12.31
CA TYR A 155 -11.99 4.30 13.65
C TYR A 155 -11.42 5.72 13.72
N HIS A 156 -11.08 6.35 12.60
CA HIS A 156 -10.49 7.69 12.59
C HIS A 156 -11.31 8.76 13.33
N PRO A 157 -12.66 8.80 13.22
CA PRO A 157 -13.46 9.78 13.98
C PRO A 157 -13.27 9.66 15.50
N MET A 158 -13.15 8.44 16.03
CA MET A 158 -12.93 8.20 17.47
C MET A 158 -11.52 8.62 17.89
N CYS A 159 -10.55 8.50 16.99
CA CYS A 159 -9.16 8.81 17.27
C CYS A 159 -8.84 10.31 17.22
N ARG A 160 -9.79 11.16 16.79
CA ARG A 160 -9.54 12.58 16.47
C ARG A 160 -8.98 13.39 17.62
N GLU A 161 -9.46 13.13 18.84
CA GLU A 161 -9.08 13.86 20.04
C GLU A 161 -8.07 13.08 20.92
N MET A 162 -7.63 11.91 20.48
CA MET A 162 -6.68 11.10 21.24
C MET A 162 -5.27 11.72 21.22
N GLY A 163 -4.57 11.61 22.34
CA GLY A 163 -3.11 11.81 22.38
C GLY A 163 -2.40 10.68 21.62
N SER A 164 -1.16 10.90 21.19
CA SER A 164 -0.39 9.93 20.38
C SER A 164 -0.33 8.52 21.01
N VAL A 165 -0.09 8.45 22.33
CA VAL A 165 -0.01 7.18 23.05
C VAL A 165 -1.33 6.39 22.95
N PHE A 166 -2.46 7.04 23.24
CA PHE A 166 -3.77 6.39 23.15
C PHE A 166 -4.18 6.11 21.72
N TYR A 167 -3.81 6.98 20.78
CA TYR A 167 -4.03 6.80 19.35
C TYR A 167 -3.39 5.50 18.85
N ASP A 168 -2.09 5.33 19.14
CA ASP A 168 -1.37 4.14 18.70
C ASP A 168 -1.81 2.89 19.44
N PHE A 169 -2.01 2.98 20.76
CA PHE A 169 -2.53 1.87 21.55
C PHE A 169 -3.88 1.39 20.98
N PHE A 170 -4.83 2.30 20.79
CA PHE A 170 -6.18 1.96 20.33
C PHE A 170 -6.17 1.31 18.95
N LEU A 171 -5.51 1.92 17.96
CA LEU A 171 -5.47 1.37 16.60
C LEU A 171 -4.75 0.03 16.54
N ASN A 172 -3.67 -0.14 17.29
CA ASN A 172 -2.98 -1.43 17.39
C ASN A 172 -3.86 -2.50 18.03
N GLN A 173 -4.63 -2.17 19.08
CA GLN A 173 -5.61 -3.10 19.65
C GLN A 173 -6.70 -3.48 18.64
N MET A 174 -7.22 -2.52 17.86
CA MET A 174 -8.21 -2.83 16.83
C MET A 174 -7.66 -3.79 15.77
N ILE A 175 -6.41 -3.60 15.36
CA ILE A 175 -5.72 -4.52 14.43
C ILE A 175 -5.58 -5.92 15.02
N LEU A 176 -5.18 -6.03 16.30
CA LEU A 176 -5.06 -7.33 16.97
C LEU A 176 -6.40 -8.06 17.02
N LEU A 177 -7.48 -7.36 17.39
CA LEU A 177 -8.83 -7.93 17.42
C LEU A 177 -9.31 -8.35 16.03
N HIS A 178 -9.07 -7.53 15.01
CA HIS A 178 -9.36 -7.86 13.62
C HIS A 178 -8.64 -9.14 13.19
N ASN A 179 -7.35 -9.24 13.49
CA ASN A 179 -6.55 -10.40 13.13
C ASN A 179 -6.99 -11.67 13.86
N VAL A 180 -7.43 -11.58 15.13
CA VAL A 180 -8.02 -12.70 15.86
C VAL A 180 -9.27 -13.20 15.13
N GLU A 181 -10.17 -12.29 14.77
CA GLU A 181 -11.42 -12.66 14.10
C GLU A 181 -11.17 -13.19 12.67
N LYS A 182 -10.30 -12.52 11.91
CA LYS A 182 -9.89 -12.95 10.58
C LYS A 182 -9.27 -14.35 10.62
N LYS A 183 -8.40 -14.64 11.60
CA LYS A 183 -7.80 -15.96 11.77
C LYS A 183 -8.84 -17.05 12.08
N LYS A 184 -9.85 -16.74 12.90
CA LYS A 184 -10.97 -17.67 13.16
C LYS A 184 -11.74 -17.95 11.87
N GLN A 185 -12.10 -16.90 11.12
CA GLN A 185 -12.78 -17.01 9.84
C GLN A 185 -11.97 -17.89 8.85
N LEU A 186 -10.68 -17.61 8.68
CA LEU A 186 -9.80 -18.40 7.81
C LEU A 186 -9.69 -19.87 8.24
N THR A 187 -9.80 -20.14 9.55
CA THR A 187 -9.82 -21.51 10.09
C THR A 187 -11.13 -22.23 9.75
N ILE A 188 -12.27 -21.55 9.90
CA ILE A 188 -13.60 -22.06 9.53
C ILE A 188 -13.66 -22.36 8.02
N ASP A 189 -13.13 -21.45 7.21
CA ASP A 189 -13.10 -21.56 5.74
C ASP A 189 -12.06 -22.58 5.25
N LYS A 190 -11.29 -23.19 6.16
CA LYS A 190 -10.19 -24.14 5.86
C LYS A 190 -9.12 -23.57 4.93
N VAL A 191 -8.96 -22.25 4.92
CA VAL A 191 -7.97 -21.50 4.15
C VAL A 191 -7.06 -20.72 5.09
N ASN A 192 -6.36 -21.41 6.00
CA ASN A 192 -5.55 -20.79 7.06
C ASN A 192 -4.05 -20.87 6.73
N PRO A 193 -3.46 -19.85 6.06
CA PRO A 193 -2.06 -19.89 5.73
C PRO A 193 -1.28 -19.60 7.01
N ARG A 194 -0.15 -20.28 7.21
CA ARG A 194 0.66 -20.17 8.44
C ARG A 194 1.94 -19.35 8.25
N TYR A 195 2.04 -18.64 7.14
CA TYR A 195 3.26 -17.94 6.72
C TYR A 195 3.52 -16.61 7.47
N TRP A 196 2.65 -16.23 8.40
CA TRP A 196 2.73 -14.96 9.16
C TRP A 196 3.42 -15.08 10.53
N ILE A 197 3.93 -16.27 10.88
CA ILE A 197 4.65 -16.55 12.13
C ILE A 197 6.15 -16.44 11.88
#